data_AF-A0A7J0GPM5-F1
#
_entry.id   AF-A0A7J0GPM5-F1
#
_cell.length_a   1.000
_cell.length_b   1.000
_cell.length_c   1.000
_cell.angle_alpha   90.00
_cell.angle_beta   90.00
_cell.angle_gamma   90.00
#
_symmetry.space_group_name_H-M   'P 1'
#
loop_
_entity.id
_entity.type
_entity.pdbx_description
1 polymer ?
#
loop_
_entity_poly.entity_id
_entity_poly.type
_entity_poly.pdbx_seq_one_letter_code
_entity_poly.pdbx_strand_id
1 'polypeptide(L)'
;MSSTTIGADLSLGGIAQEFITVSKQRDSSIAAYFHTLRALWLELDNYRTLDMDSPADTLKLKKRIDQEQIIEFLAGLNPEYDQIRVQILGNEPLPSLQEVYSYVQHEESRREIMLHPPPPENSGLVTSSS
;
A
#
# COMPACT_ATOMS: atom_id res chain seq x y z
N MET A 1 14.42 -35.01 -0.70
CA MET A 1 14.83 -33.68 -1.20
C MET A 1 13.91 -33.39 -2.37
N SER A 2 12.79 -32.71 -2.13
CA SER A 2 11.85 -32.38 -3.21
C SER A 2 12.30 -31.05 -3.81
N SER A 3 12.76 -31.10 -5.05
CA SER A 3 12.97 -29.90 -5.87
C SER A 3 11.61 -29.25 -6.11
N THR A 4 11.38 -28.09 -5.49
CA THR A 4 10.25 -27.23 -5.86
C THR A 4 10.64 -26.49 -7.13
N THR A 5 10.25 -27.07 -8.27
CA THR A 5 10.16 -26.36 -9.53
C THR A 5 9.20 -25.18 -9.31
N ILE A 6 9.71 -23.95 -9.51
CA ILE A 6 8.91 -22.73 -9.61
C ILE A 6 8.15 -22.83 -10.94
N GLY A 7 7.09 -23.65 -10.97
CA GLY A 7 6.10 -23.63 -12.03
C GLY A 7 5.14 -22.50 -11.69
N ALA A 8 5.07 -21.48 -12.52
CA ALA A 8 4.03 -20.46 -12.41
C ALA A 8 2.67 -21.16 -12.39
N ASP A 9 1.87 -20.91 -11.36
CA ASP A 9 0.48 -21.36 -11.34
C ASP A 9 -0.30 -20.57 -12.39
N LEU A 10 -0.83 -21.27 -13.40
CA LEU A 10 -1.61 -20.68 -14.48
C LEU A 10 -3.11 -20.56 -14.13
N SER A 11 -3.50 -20.91 -12.89
CA SER A 11 -4.84 -20.61 -12.42
C SER A 11 -5.09 -19.09 -12.41
N LEU A 12 -6.34 -18.66 -12.60
CA LEU A 12 -6.67 -17.24 -12.60
C LEU A 12 -6.35 -16.58 -11.25
N GLY A 13 -6.50 -17.31 -10.14
CA GLY A 13 -6.07 -16.86 -8.81
C GLY A 13 -4.54 -16.76 -8.68
N GLY A 14 -3.79 -17.72 -9.22
CA GLY A 14 -2.33 -17.68 -9.28
C GLY A 14 -1.79 -16.51 -10.08
N ILE A 15 -2.41 -16.23 -11.23
CA ILE A 15 -2.10 -15.09 -12.08
C ILE A 15 -2.39 -13.76 -11.35
N ALA A 16 -3.55 -13.65 -10.67
CA ALA A 16 -3.88 -12.45 -9.89
C ALA A 16 -2.86 -12.20 -8.76
N GLN A 17 -2.44 -13.25 -8.05
CA GLN A 17 -1.42 -13.16 -7.00
C GLN A 17 -0.04 -12.73 -7.55
N GLU A 18 0.33 -13.22 -8.74
CA GLU A 18 1.56 -12.81 -9.42
C GLU A 18 1.50 -11.31 -9.77
N PHE A 19 0.39 -10.85 -10.36
CA PHE A 19 0.19 -9.44 -10.68
C PHE A 19 0.31 -8.54 -9.44
N ILE A 20 -0.26 -8.95 -8.30
CA ILE A 20 -0.12 -8.22 -7.03
C ILE A 20 1.37 -8.13 -6.63
N THR A 21 2.08 -9.25 -6.66
CA THR A 21 3.48 -9.35 -6.21
C THR A 21 4.43 -8.48 -7.04
N VAL A 22 4.21 -8.41 -8.37
CA VAL A 22 5.04 -7.61 -9.28
C VAL A 22 4.55 -6.17 -9.43
N SER A 23 3.39 -5.82 -8.86
CA SER A 23 2.83 -4.47 -8.93
C SER A 23 3.67 -3.46 -8.14
N LYS A 24 3.93 -2.30 -8.73
CA LYS A 24 4.74 -1.22 -8.16
C LYS A 24 4.07 0.14 -8.40
N GLN A 25 4.23 1.07 -7.47
CA GLN A 25 3.71 2.44 -7.58
C GLN A 25 4.22 3.14 -8.85
N ARG A 26 5.54 3.15 -9.05
CA ARG A 26 6.21 3.82 -10.20
C ARG A 26 5.78 5.28 -10.28
N ASP A 27 5.32 5.74 -11.45
CA ASP A 27 4.91 7.12 -11.70
C ASP A 27 3.45 7.40 -11.26
N SER A 28 2.78 6.43 -10.63
CA SER A 28 1.41 6.59 -10.14
C SER A 28 1.40 7.30 -8.79
N SER A 29 0.34 8.08 -8.53
CA SER A 29 0.09 8.55 -7.16
C SER A 29 -0.22 7.38 -6.22
N ILE A 30 -0.04 7.62 -4.91
CA ILE A 30 -0.36 6.65 -3.85
C ILE A 30 -1.82 6.21 -3.95
N ALA A 31 -2.73 7.15 -4.18
CA ALA A 31 -4.15 6.85 -4.38
C ALA A 31 -4.37 5.90 -5.58
N ALA A 32 -3.80 6.21 -6.74
CA ALA A 32 -3.98 5.39 -7.95
C ALA A 32 -3.39 3.97 -7.78
N TYR A 33 -2.21 3.88 -7.17
CA TYR A 33 -1.56 2.60 -6.86
C TYR A 33 -2.40 1.77 -5.88
N PHE A 34 -2.86 2.37 -4.79
CA PHE A 34 -3.70 1.68 -3.80
C PHE A 34 -5.03 1.20 -4.40
N HIS A 35 -5.68 2.01 -5.24
CA HIS A 35 -6.90 1.60 -5.96
C HIS A 35 -6.65 0.40 -6.88
N THR A 36 -5.51 0.36 -7.56
CA THR A 36 -5.13 -0.79 -8.41
C THR A 36 -4.98 -2.06 -7.58
N LEU A 37 -4.28 -2.00 -6.45
CA LEU A 37 -4.15 -3.15 -5.54
C LEU A 37 -5.49 -3.59 -4.98
N ARG A 38 -6.35 -2.65 -4.57
CA ARG A 38 -7.71 -2.95 -4.08
C ARG A 38 -8.55 -3.72 -5.09
N ALA A 39 -8.44 -3.39 -6.38
CA ALA A 39 -9.11 -4.12 -7.44
C ALA A 39 -8.57 -5.56 -7.57
N LEU A 40 -7.24 -5.73 -7.56
CA LEU A 40 -6.60 -7.04 -7.65
C LEU A 40 -6.90 -7.94 -6.43
N TRP A 41 -6.89 -7.39 -5.22
CA TRP A 41 -7.25 -8.14 -4.02
C TRP A 41 -8.71 -8.58 -4.03
N LEU A 42 -9.63 -7.73 -4.52
CA LEU A 42 -11.02 -8.10 -4.65
C LEU A 42 -11.21 -9.26 -5.65
N GLU A 43 -10.48 -9.23 -6.76
CA GLU A 43 -10.46 -10.34 -7.72
C GLU A 43 -9.89 -11.61 -7.07
N LEU A 44 -8.79 -11.51 -6.32
CA LEU A 44 -8.16 -12.63 -5.63
C LEU A 44 -9.06 -13.24 -4.54
N ASP A 45 -9.75 -12.41 -3.75
CA ASP A 45 -10.65 -12.84 -2.68
C ASP A 45 -11.85 -13.65 -3.23
N ASN A 46 -12.29 -13.38 -4.46
CA ASN A 46 -13.32 -14.21 -5.11
C ASN A 46 -12.87 -15.66 -5.34
N TYR A 47 -11.57 -15.91 -5.45
CA TYR A 47 -11.03 -17.28 -5.57
C TYR A 47 -10.79 -17.92 -4.20
N ARG A 48 -10.37 -17.13 -3.20
CA ARG A 48 -10.08 -17.61 -1.84
C ARG A 48 -11.34 -18.03 -1.06
N THR A 49 -12.49 -17.43 -1.38
CA THR A 49 -13.78 -17.70 -0.71
C THR A 49 -14.43 -19.03 -1.10
N LEU A 50 -13.92 -19.73 -2.10
CA LEU A 50 -14.46 -21.02 -2.57
C LEU A 50 -14.12 -22.21 -1.63
N ASP A 51 -13.19 -22.04 -0.69
CA ASP A 51 -12.59 -23.15 0.09
C ASP A 51 -12.85 -23.10 1.62
N MET A 52 -13.85 -22.36 2.12
CA MET A 52 -14.05 -22.18 3.58
C MET A 52 -15.25 -22.95 4.18
N ASP A 53 -14.95 -23.96 5.02
CA ASP A 53 -15.96 -24.79 5.71
C ASP A 53 -16.33 -24.34 7.15
N SER A 54 -15.63 -23.37 7.76
CA SER A 54 -15.77 -23.04 9.20
C SER A 54 -15.61 -21.54 9.53
N PRO A 55 -16.49 -20.94 10.39
CA PRO A 55 -16.44 -19.53 10.79
C PRO A 55 -15.23 -19.10 11.63
N ALA A 56 -14.67 -20.01 12.45
CA ALA A 56 -13.52 -19.70 13.29
C ALA A 56 -12.24 -19.49 12.47
N ASP A 57 -12.14 -20.20 11.35
CA ASP A 57 -11.05 -20.07 10.39
C ASP A 57 -11.15 -18.77 9.59
N THR A 58 -12.37 -18.23 9.42
CA THR A 58 -12.64 -16.96 8.72
C THR A 58 -12.00 -15.76 9.41
N LEU A 59 -12.07 -15.64 10.74
CA LEU A 59 -11.49 -14.48 11.44
C LEU A 59 -9.95 -14.50 11.38
N LYS A 60 -9.35 -15.67 11.58
CA LYS A 60 -7.90 -15.84 11.51
C LYS A 60 -7.39 -15.62 10.09
N LEU A 61 -8.11 -16.12 9.09
CA LEU A 61 -7.79 -15.90 7.68
C LEU A 61 -7.88 -14.41 7.33
N LYS A 62 -8.97 -13.73 7.71
CA LYS A 62 -9.13 -12.30 7.46
C LYS A 62 -7.99 -11.48 8.04
N LYS A 63 -7.56 -11.78 9.27
CA LYS A 63 -6.39 -11.12 9.88
C LYS A 63 -5.10 -11.34 9.07
N ARG A 64 -4.89 -12.54 8.52
CA ARG A 64 -3.73 -12.81 7.65
C ARG A 64 -3.83 -12.05 6.33
N ILE A 65 -5.00 -12.05 5.70
CA ILE A 65 -5.24 -11.31 4.45
C ILE A 65 -4.98 -9.81 4.67
N ASP A 66 -5.51 -9.22 5.75
CA ASP A 66 -5.28 -7.81 6.07
C ASP A 66 -3.78 -7.51 6.23
N GLN A 67 -3.03 -8.41 6.88
CA GLN A 67 -1.57 -8.27 7.02
C GLN A 67 -0.85 -8.42 5.68
N GLU A 68 -1.22 -9.39 4.86
CA GLU A 68 -0.66 -9.59 3.51
C GLU A 68 -0.86 -8.35 2.65
N GLN A 69 -2.07 -7.78 2.64
CA GLN A 69 -2.39 -6.57 1.88
C GLN A 69 -1.53 -5.37 2.32
N ILE A 70 -1.27 -5.23 3.63
CA ILE A 70 -0.35 -4.19 4.13
C ILE A 70 1.06 -4.40 3.60
N ILE A 71 1.58 -5.62 3.66
CA ILE A 71 2.94 -5.93 3.20
C ILE A 71 3.06 -5.75 1.69
N GLU A 72 2.09 -6.22 0.90
CA GLU A 72 2.05 -6.07 -0.56
C GLU A 72 2.01 -4.59 -0.98
N PHE A 73 1.16 -3.79 -0.34
CA PHE A 73 1.11 -2.35 -0.57
C PHE A 73 2.46 -1.69 -0.27
N LEU A 74 3.00 -1.91 0.92
CA LEU A 74 4.26 -1.31 1.34
C LEU A 74 5.42 -1.78 0.44
N ALA A 75 5.46 -3.05 0.02
CA ALA A 75 6.55 -3.60 -0.78
C ALA A 75 6.61 -3.06 -2.22
N GLY A 76 5.49 -2.52 -2.74
CA GLY A 76 5.47 -1.90 -4.06
C GLY A 76 5.54 -0.38 -4.07
N LEU A 77 5.56 0.28 -2.91
CA LEU A 77 5.89 1.71 -2.81
C LEU A 77 7.31 1.98 -3.31
N ASN A 78 7.49 3.16 -3.89
CA ASN A 78 8.80 3.62 -4.33
C ASN A 78 9.78 3.81 -3.13
N PRO A 79 11.11 3.81 -3.37
CA PRO A 79 12.12 3.88 -2.30
C PRO A 79 12.03 5.12 -1.43
N GLU A 80 11.47 6.21 -1.95
CA GLU A 80 11.35 7.44 -1.19
C GLU A 80 10.39 7.36 0.00
N TYR A 81 9.56 6.32 0.09
CA TYR A 81 8.69 6.03 1.23
C TYR A 81 9.32 5.06 2.26
N ASP A 82 10.61 4.70 2.12
CA ASP A 82 11.30 3.77 3.00
C ASP A 82 11.18 4.14 4.48
N GLN A 83 11.27 5.43 4.82
CA GLN A 83 11.14 5.89 6.20
C GLN A 83 9.75 5.64 6.78
N ILE A 84 8.69 5.91 6.00
CA ILE A 84 7.31 5.58 6.39
C ILE A 84 7.14 4.07 6.53
N ARG A 85 7.74 3.27 5.65
CA ARG A 85 7.71 1.80 5.75
C ARG A 85 8.30 1.31 7.07
N VAL A 86 9.47 1.81 7.47
CA VAL A 86 10.11 1.47 8.75
C VAL A 86 9.23 1.87 9.93
N GLN A 87 8.66 3.09 9.91
CA GLN A 87 7.79 3.56 10.97
C GLN A 87 6.55 2.69 11.12
N ILE A 88 5.87 2.37 10.03
CA ILE A 88 4.66 1.54 10.04
C ILE A 88 4.96 0.14 10.55
N LEU A 89 6.00 -0.52 10.02
CA LEU A 89 6.40 -1.88 10.42
C LEU A 89 6.93 -1.96 11.86
N GLY A 90 7.36 -0.84 12.44
CA GLY A 90 7.79 -0.76 13.83
C GLY A 90 6.65 -0.64 14.85
N ASN A 91 5.39 -0.49 14.43
CA ASN A 91 4.24 -0.42 15.36
C ASN A 91 3.83 -1.80 15.86
N GLU A 92 3.48 -1.90 17.14
CA GLU A 92 2.88 -3.08 17.75
C GLU A 92 1.64 -2.68 18.57
N PRO A 93 0.42 -3.07 18.14
CA PRO A 93 0.11 -3.88 16.95
C PRO A 93 0.31 -3.12 15.63
N LEU A 94 0.48 -3.87 14.53
CA LEU A 94 0.51 -3.30 13.18
C LEU A 94 -0.79 -2.52 12.91
N PRO A 95 -0.75 -1.31 12.32
CA PRO A 95 -1.94 -0.53 12.02
C PRO A 95 -2.82 -1.22 10.98
N SER A 96 -4.08 -0.82 10.88
CA SER A 96 -4.99 -1.29 9.83
C SER A 96 -4.54 -0.82 8.44
N LEU A 97 -4.95 -1.53 7.38
CA LEU A 97 -4.66 -1.14 6.00
C LEU A 97 -5.09 0.30 5.68
N GLN A 98 -6.20 0.76 6.25
CA GLN A 98 -6.70 2.12 6.04
C GLN A 98 -5.82 3.18 6.72
N GLU A 99 -5.31 2.89 7.92
CA GLU A 99 -4.36 3.77 8.63
C GLU A 99 -3.03 3.81 7.88
N VAL A 100 -2.53 2.67 7.42
CA VAL A 100 -1.33 2.55 6.58
C VAL A 100 -1.48 3.39 5.31
N TYR A 101 -2.57 3.23 4.57
CA TYR A 101 -2.86 4.06 3.39
C TYR A 101 -2.88 5.54 3.72
N SER A 102 -3.55 5.92 4.81
CA SER A 102 -3.64 7.31 5.26
C SER A 102 -2.26 7.88 5.56
N TYR A 103 -1.38 7.17 6.27
CA TYR A 103 -0.02 7.64 6.55
C TYR A 103 0.79 7.89 5.28
N VAL A 104 0.75 6.95 4.33
CA VAL A 104 1.49 7.07 3.07
C VAL A 104 0.92 8.21 2.20
N GLN A 105 -0.41 8.38 2.18
CA GLN A 105 -1.06 9.47 1.45
C GLN A 105 -0.72 10.85 2.03
N HIS A 106 -0.67 10.98 3.36
CA HIS A 106 -0.23 12.23 4.00
C HIS A 106 1.25 12.53 3.69
N GLU A 107 2.09 11.50 3.65
CA GLU A 107 3.49 11.67 3.27
C GLU A 107 3.63 12.11 1.80
N GLU A 108 2.86 11.55 0.86
CA GLU A 108 2.83 12.02 -0.52
C GLU A 108 2.51 13.52 -0.59
N SER A 109 1.41 13.97 0.04
CA SER A 109 1.03 15.38 0.05
C SER A 109 2.08 16.28 0.72
N ARG A 110 2.70 15.82 1.82
CA ARG A 110 3.78 16.57 2.49
C ARG A 110 4.97 16.78 1.54
N ARG A 111 5.35 15.75 0.78
CA ARG A 111 6.47 15.82 -0.17
C ARG A 111 6.16 16.72 -1.35
N GLU A 112 4.94 16.69 -1.88
CA GLU A 112 4.50 17.60 -2.94
C GLU A 112 4.65 19.06 -2.51
N ILE A 113 4.21 19.39 -1.29
CA ILE A 113 4.35 20.74 -0.72
C ILE A 113 5.83 21.12 -0.53
N MET A 114 6.69 20.18 -0.13
CA MET A 114 8.12 20.46 0.05
C MET A 114 8.88 20.64 -1.26
N LEU A 115 8.47 19.94 -2.33
CA LEU A 115 9.06 20.08 -3.67
C LEU A 115 8.54 21.34 -4.39
N HIS A 116 7.28 21.70 -4.14
CA HIS A 116 6.62 22.88 -4.66
C HIS A 116 6.13 23.75 -3.50
N PRO A 117 7.05 24.45 -2.81
CA PRO A 117 6.66 25.29 -1.70
C PRO A 117 5.67 26.35 -2.18
N PRO A 118 4.59 26.59 -1.44
CA PRO A 118 3.67 27.68 -1.77
C PRO A 118 4.46 29.00 -1.81
N PRO A 119 4.09 29.95 -2.68
CA PRO A 119 4.71 31.27 -2.70
C PRO A 119 4.66 31.87 -1.29
N PRO A 120 5.71 32.57 -0.83
CA PRO A 120 5.67 33.23 0.47
C PRO A 120 4.49 34.19 0.48
N GLU A 121 3.47 33.88 1.29
CA GLU A 121 2.39 34.80 1.58
C GLU A 121 3.03 36.03 2.25
N ASN A 122 3.02 37.16 1.51
CA ASN A 122 3.37 38.50 1.95
C ASN A 122 4.46 38.62 3.03
N SER A 123 5.72 38.63 2.61
CA SER A 123 6.78 39.33 3.35
C SER A 123 6.43 40.82 3.37
N GLY A 124 5.61 41.23 4.33
CA GLY A 124 5.21 42.62 4.57
C GLY A 124 6.41 43.44 5.02
N LEU A 125 7.23 43.90 4.07
CA LEU A 125 8.24 44.91 4.31
C LEU A 125 7.65 46.29 3.99
N VAL A 126 7.39 47.03 5.07
CA VAL A 126 7.45 48.49 5.26
C VAL A 126 7.58 49.35 3.99
N THR A 127 6.60 50.23 3.76
CA THR A 127 6.87 51.57 3.21
C THR A 127 6.58 52.60 4.29
N SER A 128 7.62 52.99 5.00
CA SER A 128 7.68 54.23 5.76
C SER A 128 7.66 55.43 4.80
N SER A 129 6.83 56.41 5.16
CA SER A 129 7.00 57.86 4.92
C SER A 129 6.78 58.43 3.51
N SER A 130 5.78 59.32 3.39
CA SER A 130 5.99 60.75 3.12
C SER A 130 4.80 61.57 3.63
#